data_AF-A0A4Q2V650-F1
#
_entry.id   AF-A0A4Q2V650-F1
#
_cell.length_a   1.000
_cell.length_b   1.000
_cell.length_c   1.000
_cell.angle_alpha   90.00
_cell.angle_beta   90.00
_cell.angle_gamma   90.00
#
_symmetry.space_group_name_H-M   'P 1'
#
loop_
_entity.id
_entity.type
_entity.pdbx_description
1 polymer ?
#
loop_
_entity_poly.entity_id
_entity_poly.type
_entity_poly.pdbx_seq_one_letter_code
_entity_poly.pdbx_strand_id
1 'polypeptide(L)'
;MGSASRVAIIGVGEVGGAVAYSLALNSIASELLLVDLDLNLRNAQIEDLSDVIYSTNSSTRVRPATYREAAQSDLVVIAAASKHTLGKRILAFVTGLWFFQGQTTVDYTSRNTSMIREVMGAMKPFRPDTVLLVVANPVDLLTSIAKDMSGLPPSQVIGTGTTLDTYRLRGMVAFRALVSTRDSNKRLNLSNTAPL
;
A
#
# COMPACT_ATOMS: atom_id res chain seq x y z
N MET A 1 7.88 -19.40 -22.96
CA MET A 1 7.44 -19.85 -21.63
C MET A 1 7.34 -18.61 -20.78
N GLY A 2 6.12 -18.09 -20.54
CA GLY A 2 5.94 -16.87 -19.76
C GLY A 2 6.40 -17.12 -18.33
N SER A 3 7.31 -16.29 -17.82
CA SER A 3 7.70 -16.35 -16.42
C SER A 3 6.48 -16.16 -15.53
N ALA A 4 6.31 -17.02 -14.53
CA ALA A 4 5.23 -16.89 -13.55
C ALA A 4 5.33 -15.52 -12.86
N SER A 5 4.24 -14.74 -12.88
CA SER A 5 4.19 -13.40 -12.29
C SER A 5 4.31 -13.48 -10.77
N ARG A 6 5.32 -12.80 -10.22
CA ARG A 6 5.61 -12.74 -8.77
C ARG A 6 5.33 -11.35 -8.23
N VAL A 7 4.47 -11.29 -7.22
CA VAL A 7 4.19 -10.06 -6.47
C VAL A 7 4.61 -10.28 -5.02
N ALA A 8 5.41 -9.37 -4.47
CA ALA A 8 5.73 -9.35 -3.06
C ALA A 8 5.02 -8.21 -2.34
N ILE A 9 4.57 -8.46 -1.11
CA ILE A 9 3.95 -7.47 -0.23
C ILE A 9 4.79 -7.38 1.03
N ILE A 10 5.32 -6.19 1.28
CA ILE A 10 6.07 -5.86 2.49
C ILE A 10 5.14 -5.12 3.46
N GLY A 11 4.83 -5.77 4.57
CA GLY A 11 3.85 -5.33 5.55
C GLY A 11 2.44 -5.83 5.20
N VAL A 12 1.93 -6.80 5.97
CA VAL A 12 0.60 -7.43 5.78
C VAL A 12 -0.40 -7.02 6.86
N GLY A 13 -0.28 -5.79 7.35
CA GLY A 13 -1.35 -5.12 8.10
C GLY A 13 -2.59 -4.84 7.25
N GLU A 14 -3.50 -3.99 7.72
CA GLU A 14 -4.79 -3.71 7.07
C GLU A 14 -4.68 -3.40 5.55
N VAL A 15 -3.73 -2.56 5.15
CA VAL A 15 -3.54 -2.18 3.74
C VAL A 15 -2.92 -3.32 2.93
N GLY A 16 -1.83 -3.91 3.42
CA GLY A 16 -1.14 -4.99 2.72
C GLY A 16 -1.97 -6.25 2.59
N GLY A 17 -2.70 -6.63 3.64
CA GLY A 17 -3.66 -7.74 3.63
C GLY A 17 -4.79 -7.50 2.64
N ALA A 18 -5.36 -6.29 2.60
CA ALA A 18 -6.39 -5.95 1.60
C ALA A 18 -5.87 -6.04 0.16
N VAL A 19 -4.63 -5.59 -0.10
CA VAL A 19 -3.97 -5.74 -1.40
C VAL A 19 -3.77 -7.22 -1.73
N ALA A 20 -3.25 -8.01 -0.77
CA ALA A 20 -3.02 -9.44 -0.93
C ALA A 20 -4.31 -10.18 -1.29
N TYR A 21 -5.38 -9.89 -0.55
CA TYR A 21 -6.71 -10.46 -0.74
C TYR A 21 -7.29 -10.12 -2.10
N SER A 22 -7.19 -8.86 -2.53
CA SER A 22 -7.63 -8.44 -3.87
C SER A 22 -6.84 -9.13 -4.99
N LEU A 23 -5.53 -9.33 -4.82
CA LEU A 23 -4.71 -10.03 -5.82
C LEU A 23 -5.06 -11.52 -5.91
N ALA A 24 -5.31 -12.17 -4.77
CA ALA A 24 -5.71 -13.57 -4.69
C ALA A 24 -7.08 -13.79 -5.33
N LEU A 25 -8.10 -13.00 -4.94
CA LEU A 25 -9.46 -13.10 -5.49
C LEU A 25 -9.52 -12.95 -7.01
N ASN A 26 -8.71 -12.05 -7.57
CA ASN A 26 -8.72 -11.76 -9.01
C ASN A 26 -7.70 -12.60 -9.78
N SER A 27 -6.95 -13.50 -9.12
CA SER A 27 -5.92 -14.35 -9.76
C SER A 27 -4.92 -13.58 -10.62
N ILE A 28 -4.50 -12.40 -10.15
CA ILE A 28 -3.63 -11.48 -10.92
C ILE A 28 -2.17 -11.97 -10.96
N ALA A 29 -1.71 -12.58 -9.87
CA ALA A 29 -0.34 -13.04 -9.71
C ALA A 29 -0.28 -14.58 -9.67
N SER A 30 0.76 -15.15 -10.25
CA SER A 30 1.02 -16.60 -10.13
C SER A 30 1.55 -16.96 -8.74
N GLU A 31 2.30 -16.05 -8.13
CA GLU A 31 2.87 -16.24 -6.80
C GLU A 31 2.85 -14.92 -6.01
N LEU A 32 2.38 -15.01 -4.77
CA LEU A 32 2.28 -13.92 -3.82
C LEU A 32 3.18 -14.19 -2.62
N LEU A 33 4.15 -13.30 -2.43
CA LEU A 33 5.14 -13.38 -1.37
C LEU A 33 4.78 -12.40 -0.26
N LEU A 34 4.56 -12.90 0.95
CA LEU A 34 4.25 -12.06 2.11
C LEU A 34 5.48 -11.92 3.01
N VAL A 35 5.82 -10.67 3.35
CA VAL A 35 6.90 -10.33 4.27
C VAL A 35 6.36 -9.42 5.36
N ASP A 36 6.51 -9.82 6.62
CA ASP A 36 6.18 -9.00 7.79
C ASP A 36 7.10 -9.39 8.95
N LEU A 37 7.28 -8.46 9.89
CA LEU A 37 7.99 -8.68 11.15
C LEU A 37 7.12 -9.48 12.13
N ASP A 38 5.80 -9.28 12.10
CA ASP A 38 4.85 -10.09 12.87
C ASP A 38 4.57 -11.40 12.12
N LEU A 39 5.32 -12.44 12.50
CA LEU A 39 5.21 -13.76 11.88
C LEU A 39 3.84 -14.41 12.12
N ASN A 40 3.19 -14.11 13.25
CA ASN A 40 1.87 -14.67 13.56
C ASN A 40 0.82 -14.06 12.64
N LEU A 41 0.81 -12.73 12.53
CA LEU A 41 -0.08 -12.01 11.60
C LEU A 41 0.17 -12.47 10.15
N ARG A 42 1.43 -12.57 9.74
CA ARG A 42 1.79 -13.00 8.39
C ARG A 42 1.31 -14.41 8.08
N ASN A 43 1.54 -15.36 8.98
CA ASN A 43 1.14 -16.74 8.76
C ASN A 43 -0.39 -16.88 8.77
N ALA A 44 -1.09 -16.15 9.65
CA ALA A 44 -2.56 -16.10 9.63
C ALA A 44 -3.10 -15.54 8.30
N GLN A 45 -2.51 -14.45 7.77
CA GLN A 45 -2.87 -13.92 6.46
C GLN A 45 -2.61 -14.94 5.33
N ILE A 46 -1.53 -15.72 5.41
CA ILE A 46 -1.25 -16.77 4.41
C ILE A 46 -2.32 -17.86 4.43
N GLU A 47 -2.74 -18.29 5.62
CA GLU A 47 -3.80 -19.29 5.78
C GLU A 47 -5.13 -18.76 5.21
N ASP A 48 -5.55 -17.55 5.61
CA ASP A 48 -6.77 -16.92 5.10
C ASP A 48 -6.75 -16.77 3.57
N LEU A 49 -5.62 -16.36 2.99
CA LEU A 49 -5.49 -16.21 1.54
C LEU A 49 -5.45 -17.56 0.82
N SER A 50 -4.91 -18.60 1.46
CA SER A 50 -4.92 -19.95 0.89
C SER A 50 -6.35 -20.48 0.78
N ASP A 51 -7.20 -20.24 1.78
CA ASP A 51 -8.62 -20.60 1.72
C ASP A 51 -9.36 -19.89 0.59
N VAL A 52 -9.04 -18.61 0.34
CA VAL A 52 -9.57 -17.85 -0.80
C VAL A 52 -9.15 -18.45 -2.13
N ILE A 53 -7.89 -18.86 -2.26
CA ILE A 53 -7.35 -19.48 -3.47
C ILE A 53 -8.05 -20.81 -3.74
N TYR A 54 -8.24 -21.64 -2.71
CA TYR A 54 -8.99 -22.89 -2.83
C TYR A 54 -10.45 -22.63 -3.24
N SER A 55 -11.11 -21.64 -2.63
CA SER A 55 -12.50 -21.31 -2.95
C SER A 55 -12.68 -20.79 -4.38
N THR A 56 -11.71 -20.07 -4.92
CA THR A 56 -11.75 -19.48 -6.27
C THR A 56 -11.18 -20.39 -7.36
N ASN A 57 -10.66 -21.58 -7.00
CA ASN A 57 -9.89 -22.46 -7.89
C ASN A 57 -8.74 -21.72 -8.61
N SER A 58 -8.13 -20.76 -7.93
CA SER A 58 -7.01 -20.00 -8.48
C SER A 58 -5.73 -20.83 -8.48
N SER A 59 -4.87 -20.61 -9.48
CA SER A 59 -3.51 -21.19 -9.50
C SER A 59 -2.48 -20.32 -8.75
N THR A 60 -2.90 -19.22 -8.13
CA THR A 60 -2.03 -18.35 -7.33
C THR A 60 -1.47 -19.13 -6.14
N ARG A 61 -0.16 -19.04 -5.88
CA ARG A 61 0.47 -19.57 -4.67
C ARG A 61 0.78 -18.46 -3.69
N VAL A 62 0.36 -18.57 -2.44
CA VAL A 62 0.69 -17.61 -1.37
C VAL A 62 1.64 -18.28 -0.39
N ARG A 63 2.72 -17.59 -0.02
CA ARG A 63 3.70 -18.13 0.93
C ARG A 63 4.51 -17.03 1.62
N PRO A 64 5.20 -17.34 2.74
CA PRO A 64 6.10 -16.38 3.35
C PRO A 64 7.38 -16.24 2.51
N ALA A 65 8.00 -15.07 2.61
CA ALA A 65 9.28 -14.78 1.96
C ALA A 65 10.20 -13.94 2.85
N THR A 66 11.46 -13.86 2.46
CA THR A 66 12.43 -12.91 3.03
C THR A 66 12.47 -11.63 2.21
N TYR A 67 13.01 -10.54 2.78
CA TYR A 67 13.21 -9.28 2.05
C TYR A 67 14.02 -9.47 0.75
N ARG A 68 15.09 -10.27 0.79
CA ARG A 68 15.94 -10.53 -0.37
C ARG A 68 15.20 -11.28 -1.47
N GLU A 69 14.34 -12.23 -1.09
CA GLU A 69 13.52 -12.97 -2.05
C GLU A 69 12.43 -12.08 -2.65
N ALA A 70 11.77 -11.25 -1.83
CA ALA A 70 10.79 -10.28 -2.28
C ALA A 70 11.38 -9.30 -3.32
N ALA A 71 12.65 -8.94 -3.20
CA ALA A 71 13.35 -8.08 -4.15
C ALA A 71 13.56 -8.70 -5.54
N GLN A 72 13.29 -10.00 -5.69
CA GLN A 72 13.35 -10.71 -6.98
C GLN A 72 11.99 -10.80 -7.69
N SER A 73 10.93 -10.20 -7.13
CA SER A 73 9.59 -10.16 -7.70
C SER A 73 9.47 -9.21 -8.90
N ASP A 74 8.41 -9.36 -9.70
CA ASP A 74 8.03 -8.40 -10.75
C ASP A 74 7.52 -7.09 -10.14
N LEU A 75 6.73 -7.22 -9.07
CA LEU A 75 6.20 -6.10 -8.32
C LEU A 75 6.49 -6.29 -6.83
N VAL A 76 6.95 -5.23 -6.18
CA VAL A 76 7.04 -5.15 -4.72
C VAL A 76 6.14 -4.03 -4.23
N VAL A 77 5.12 -4.39 -3.47
CA VAL A 77 4.24 -3.45 -2.79
C VAL A 77 4.78 -3.19 -1.39
N ILE A 78 5.11 -1.94 -1.09
CA ILE A 78 5.59 -1.52 0.23
C ILE A 78 4.45 -0.85 0.98
N ALA A 79 3.84 -1.60 1.89
CA ALA A 79 2.76 -1.18 2.77
C ALA A 79 3.18 -1.09 4.25
N ALA A 80 4.40 -1.53 4.58
CA ALA A 80 4.98 -1.41 5.91
C ALA A 80 5.10 0.06 6.34
N ALA A 81 4.35 0.43 7.36
CA ALA A 81 4.41 1.75 7.99
C ALA A 81 4.06 1.62 9.47
N SER A 82 4.62 2.49 10.30
CA SER A 82 4.16 2.66 11.67
C SER A 82 2.70 3.14 11.68
N LYS A 83 1.92 2.71 12.68
CA LYS A 83 0.59 3.29 12.94
C LYS A 83 0.78 4.68 13.56
N HIS A 84 0.19 5.71 12.94
CA HIS A 84 0.23 7.07 13.48
C HIS A 84 -0.72 7.16 14.68
N THR A 85 -0.17 7.21 15.89
CA THR A 85 -0.99 7.48 17.08
C THR A 85 -1.23 8.98 17.20
N LEU A 86 -2.34 9.45 16.62
CA LEU A 86 -2.85 10.80 16.83
C LEU A 86 -3.06 11.02 18.33
N GLY A 87 -2.44 12.08 18.84
CA GLY A 87 -2.52 12.33 20.26
C GLY A 87 -3.89 12.75 20.72
N LYS A 88 -4.29 12.23 21.87
CA LYS A 88 -5.42 12.76 22.61
C LYS A 88 -4.88 13.82 23.56
N ARG A 89 -5.54 14.97 23.60
CA ARG A 89 -5.37 15.83 24.76
C ARG A 89 -5.89 15.02 25.96
N ILE A 90 -5.17 15.06 27.08
CA ILE A 90 -5.58 14.44 28.34
C ILE A 90 -5.44 15.46 29.46
N LEU A 91 -6.42 15.50 30.36
CA LEU A 91 -6.39 16.32 31.57
C LEU A 91 -5.71 15.52 32.69
N ALA A 92 -4.66 16.06 33.30
CA ALA A 92 -4.18 15.52 34.57
C ALA A 92 -5.22 15.78 35.65
N PHE A 93 -5.73 14.71 36.26
CA PHE A 93 -6.66 14.86 37.38
C PHE A 93 -5.99 15.48 38.62
N VAL A 94 -4.69 15.23 38.81
CA VAL A 94 -3.93 15.68 39.99
C VAL A 94 -3.45 17.12 39.87
N THR A 95 -3.05 17.57 38.67
CA THR A 95 -2.48 18.91 38.46
C THR A 95 -3.40 19.87 37.72
N GLY A 96 -4.55 19.39 37.21
CA GLY A 96 -5.49 20.18 36.42
C GLY A 96 -4.95 20.64 35.05
N LEU A 97 -3.75 20.21 34.67
CA LEU A 97 -3.08 20.65 33.45
C LEU A 97 -3.47 19.76 32.27
N TRP A 98 -3.76 20.38 31.12
CA TRP A 98 -3.89 19.66 29.86
C TRP A 98 -2.51 19.32 29.31
N PHE A 99 -2.31 18.05 28.94
CA PHE A 99 -1.13 17.64 28.19
C PHE A 99 -1.51 16.75 27.01
N PHE A 100 -0.67 16.80 25.97
CA PHE A 100 -0.89 16.05 24.75
C PHE A 100 -0.23 14.69 24.86
N GLN A 101 -1.02 13.61 24.86
CA GLN A 101 -0.49 12.25 24.75
C GLN A 101 -0.64 11.77 23.31
N GLY A 102 0.44 11.83 22.52
CA GLY A 102 0.52 11.26 21.17
C GLY A 102 1.85 11.50 20.48
N GLN A 103 2.00 10.94 19.28
CA GLN A 103 3.17 11.18 18.45
C GLN A 103 3.04 12.51 17.70
N THR A 104 4.16 13.24 17.62
CA THR A 104 4.26 14.37 16.69
C THR A 104 4.40 13.85 15.26
N THR A 105 3.99 14.65 14.28
CA THR A 105 4.17 14.32 12.85
C THR A 105 5.65 14.12 12.50
N VAL A 106 6.55 14.84 13.18
CA VAL A 106 8.01 14.72 12.98
C VAL A 106 8.51 13.36 13.49
N ASP A 107 8.10 12.95 14.69
CA ASP A 107 8.47 11.65 15.25
C ASP A 107 7.96 10.49 14.38
N TYR A 108 6.73 10.61 13.90
CA TYR A 108 6.12 9.64 13.00
C TYR A 108 6.90 9.52 11.68
N THR A 109 7.18 10.66 11.05
CA THR A 109 7.90 10.73 9.79
C THR A 109 9.31 10.18 9.92
N SER A 110 10.00 10.50 11.03
CA SER A 110 11.35 10.01 11.33
C SER A 110 11.37 8.49 11.47
N ARG A 111 10.42 7.90 12.21
CA ARG A 111 10.31 6.44 12.35
C ARG A 111 10.05 5.73 11.03
N ASN A 112 9.10 6.23 10.24
CA ASN A 112 8.81 5.64 8.93
C ASN A 112 9.99 5.78 7.96
N THR A 113 10.74 6.87 8.05
CA THR A 113 11.98 7.08 7.29
C THR A 113 13.05 6.07 7.68
N SER A 114 13.24 5.79 8.97
CA SER A 114 14.18 4.76 9.43
C SER A 114 13.75 3.36 8.98
N MET A 115 12.46 3.05 9.14
CA MET A 115 11.89 1.75 8.75
C MET A 115 12.05 1.49 7.25
N ILE A 116 11.72 2.47 6.39
CA ILE A 116 11.88 2.28 4.94
C ILE A 116 13.35 2.08 4.56
N ARG A 117 14.28 2.79 5.22
CA ARG A 117 15.72 2.60 4.95
C ARG A 117 16.19 1.19 5.30
N GLU A 118 15.73 0.65 6.43
CA GLU A 118 16.04 -0.71 6.85
C GLU A 118 15.46 -1.75 5.87
N VAL A 119 14.18 -1.63 5.51
CA VAL A 119 13.52 -2.51 4.53
C VAL A 119 14.26 -2.47 3.19
N MET A 120 14.51 -1.26 2.66
CA MET A 120 15.21 -1.09 1.38
C MET A 120 16.65 -1.62 1.43
N GLY A 121 17.32 -1.51 2.58
CA GLY A 121 18.64 -2.10 2.80
C GLY A 121 18.60 -3.62 2.78
N ALA A 122 17.66 -4.24 3.50
CA ALA A 122 17.49 -5.69 3.60
C ALA A 122 17.08 -6.35 2.27
N MET A 123 16.44 -5.59 1.38
CA MET A 123 16.02 -6.05 0.06
C MET A 123 17.15 -6.08 -0.98
N LYS A 124 18.28 -5.40 -0.77
CA LYS A 124 19.34 -5.35 -1.78
C LYS A 124 20.00 -6.73 -2.00
N PRO A 125 20.37 -7.07 -3.26
CA PRO A 125 20.13 -6.32 -4.50
C PRO A 125 18.72 -6.55 -5.08
N PHE A 126 18.17 -5.52 -5.74
CA PHE A 126 16.92 -5.63 -6.50
C PHE A 126 17.16 -6.25 -7.87
N ARG A 127 16.17 -6.99 -8.37
CA ARG A 127 16.19 -7.47 -9.75
C ARG A 127 15.99 -6.28 -10.72
N PRO A 128 16.68 -6.23 -11.88
CA PRO A 128 16.70 -5.05 -12.75
C PRO A 128 15.33 -4.61 -13.31
N ASP A 129 14.40 -5.55 -13.47
CA ASP A 129 13.06 -5.32 -14.00
C ASP A 129 11.97 -5.23 -12.91
N THR A 130 12.35 -5.24 -11.63
CA THR A 130 11.41 -5.05 -10.52
C THR A 130 10.79 -3.66 -10.53
N VAL A 131 9.47 -3.59 -10.31
CA VAL A 131 8.75 -2.37 -10.02
C VAL A 131 8.46 -2.28 -8.52
N LEU A 132 8.72 -1.12 -7.92
CA LEU A 132 8.36 -0.78 -6.55
C LEU A 132 7.08 0.07 -6.55
N LEU A 133 6.08 -0.37 -5.78
CA LEU A 133 4.86 0.37 -5.50
C LEU A 133 4.81 0.73 -4.02
N VAL A 134 5.03 2.00 -3.69
CA VAL A 134 5.00 2.51 -2.32
C VAL A 134 3.58 2.98 -1.99
N VAL A 135 2.98 2.36 -0.98
CA VAL A 135 1.64 2.68 -0.46
C VAL A 135 1.72 3.33 0.92
N ALA A 136 2.80 3.06 1.66
CA ALA A 136 3.06 3.60 2.99
C ALA A 136 3.07 5.15 3.00
N ASN A 137 2.53 5.74 4.07
CA ASN A 137 2.51 7.19 4.25
C ASN A 137 3.65 7.69 5.17
N PRO A 138 4.21 8.89 4.95
CA PRO A 138 3.89 9.83 3.88
C PRO A 138 4.45 9.39 2.51
N VAL A 139 3.58 9.13 1.55
CA VAL A 139 3.92 8.38 0.33
C VAL A 139 4.98 9.06 -0.53
N ASP A 140 4.93 10.38 -0.72
CA ASP A 140 5.88 11.09 -1.58
C ASP A 140 7.32 11.03 -1.03
N LEU A 141 7.46 11.24 0.28
CA LEU A 141 8.76 11.17 0.95
C LEU A 141 9.34 9.75 0.92
N LEU A 142 8.52 8.75 1.29
CA LEU A 142 8.97 7.35 1.32
C LEU A 142 9.29 6.83 -0.08
N THR A 143 8.55 7.28 -1.11
CA THR A 143 8.83 6.96 -2.52
C THR A 143 10.16 7.56 -2.95
N SER A 144 10.46 8.81 -2.57
CA SER A 144 11.76 9.43 -2.87
C SER A 144 12.91 8.64 -2.25
N ILE A 145 12.79 8.23 -0.99
CA ILE A 145 13.82 7.43 -0.31
C ILE A 145 13.98 6.07 -0.97
N ALA A 146 12.88 5.39 -1.30
CA ALA A 146 12.92 4.10 -1.99
C ALA A 146 13.60 4.20 -3.36
N LYS A 147 13.34 5.28 -4.11
CA LYS A 147 13.98 5.56 -5.39
C LYS A 147 15.49 5.69 -5.23
N ASP A 148 15.94 6.56 -4.33
CA ASP A 148 17.37 6.81 -4.10
C ASP A 148 18.10 5.56 -3.62
N MET A 149 17.45 4.74 -2.79
CA MET A 149 18.07 3.54 -2.22
C MET A 149 18.03 2.34 -3.14
N SER A 150 16.99 2.16 -3.95
CA SER A 150 16.82 0.96 -4.79
C SER A 150 17.89 0.83 -5.88
N GLY A 151 18.35 1.96 -6.43
CA GLY A 151 19.21 1.98 -7.61
C GLY A 151 18.46 1.64 -8.91
N LEU A 152 17.13 1.55 -8.87
CA LEU A 152 16.29 1.29 -10.03
C LEU A 152 16.03 2.59 -10.83
N PRO A 153 15.80 2.49 -12.15
CA PRO A 153 15.23 3.55 -12.95
C PRO A 153 14.04 4.26 -12.27
N PRO A 154 13.95 5.61 -12.37
CA PRO A 154 12.82 6.36 -11.79
C PRO A 154 11.43 5.87 -12.23
N SER A 155 11.32 5.33 -13.45
CA SER A 155 10.07 4.79 -14.00
C SER A 155 9.59 3.51 -13.31
N GLN A 156 10.44 2.85 -12.51
CA GLN A 156 10.12 1.63 -11.78
C GLN A 156 9.80 1.89 -10.31
N VAL A 157 9.81 3.13 -9.84
CA VAL A 157 9.51 3.47 -8.44
C VAL A 157 8.30 4.38 -8.40
N ILE A 158 7.16 3.82 -8.02
CA ILE A 158 5.84 4.45 -8.11
C ILE A 158 5.27 4.60 -6.70
N GLY A 159 4.85 5.80 -6.32
CA GLY A 159 4.02 6.03 -5.15
C GLY A 159 2.55 6.05 -5.52
N THR A 160 1.65 5.62 -4.63
CA THR A 160 0.20 5.74 -4.86
C THR A 160 -0.28 7.20 -4.94
N GLY A 161 0.49 8.13 -4.38
CA GLY A 161 0.21 9.56 -4.39
C GLY A 161 -1.19 9.87 -3.87
N THR A 162 -1.90 10.75 -4.57
CA THR A 162 -3.26 11.21 -4.22
C THR A 162 -4.36 10.39 -4.89
N THR A 163 -4.05 9.20 -5.41
CA THR A 163 -5.01 8.39 -6.18
C THR A 163 -6.27 8.07 -5.37
N LEU A 164 -6.10 7.66 -4.11
CA LEU A 164 -7.24 7.37 -3.23
C LEU A 164 -8.06 8.61 -2.91
N ASP A 165 -7.43 9.75 -2.67
CA ASP A 165 -8.12 11.01 -2.39
C ASP A 165 -8.86 11.53 -3.61
N THR A 166 -8.33 11.27 -4.81
CA THR A 166 -9.03 11.53 -6.07
C THR A 166 -10.31 10.71 -6.19
N TYR A 167 -10.26 9.41 -5.86
CA TYR A 167 -11.47 8.56 -5.85
C TYR A 167 -12.48 9.00 -4.78
N ARG A 168 -12.02 9.38 -3.59
CA ARG A 168 -12.87 9.90 -2.52
C ARG A 168 -13.57 11.20 -2.92
N LEU A 169 -12.83 12.14 -3.50
CA LEU A 169 -13.38 13.40 -3.99
C LEU A 169 -14.42 13.15 -5.08
N ARG A 170 -14.14 12.25 -6.03
CA ARG A 170 -15.11 11.85 -7.06
C ARG A 170 -16.38 11.25 -6.44
N GLY A 171 -16.25 10.39 -5.44
CA GLY A 171 -17.40 9.83 -4.72
C GLY A 171 -18.24 10.89 -4.02
N MET A 172 -17.60 11.84 -3.33
CA MET A 172 -18.28 12.95 -2.67
C MET A 172 -19.01 13.88 -3.65
N VAL A 173 -18.38 14.20 -4.79
CA VAL A 173 -18.99 15.02 -5.84
C VAL A 173 -20.19 14.30 -6.44
N ALA A 174 -20.05 13.02 -6.79
CA ALA A 174 -21.13 12.19 -7.32
C ALA A 174 -22.31 12.09 -6.34
N PHE A 175 -22.03 11.85 -5.06
CA PHE A 175 -23.04 11.80 -4.00
C PHE A 175 -23.80 13.12 -3.88
N ARG A 176 -23.09 14.26 -3.87
CA ARG A 176 -23.72 15.59 -3.77
C ARG A 176 -24.52 15.98 -5.02
N ALA A 177 -24.05 15.56 -6.19
CA ALA A 177 -24.72 15.85 -7.47
C ALA A 177 -25.81 14.84 -7.83
N LEU A 178 -26.06 13.81 -6.99
CA LEU A 178 -27.00 12.71 -7.25
C LEU A 178 -26.76 11.99 -8.59
N VAL A 179 -25.50 11.95 -9.03
CA VAL A 179 -25.09 11.25 -10.26
C VAL A 179 -24.25 10.04 -9.92
N SER A 180 -24.25 9.04 -10.80
CA SER A 180 -23.40 7.87 -10.65
C SER A 180 -21.92 8.25 -10.68
N THR A 181 -21.10 7.61 -9.85
CA THR A 181 -19.63 7.76 -9.88
C THR A 181 -19.01 7.31 -11.20
N ARG A 182 -19.74 6.54 -12.03
CA ARG A 182 -19.33 6.20 -13.40
C ARG A 182 -19.49 7.36 -14.37
N ASP A 183 -20.47 8.25 -14.16
CA ASP A 183 -20.81 9.32 -15.10
C ASP A 183 -19.93 10.57 -14.96
N SER A 184 -19.27 10.77 -13.81
CA SER A 184 -18.36 11.91 -13.58
C SER A 184 -17.04 11.84 -14.39
N ASN A 185 -16.82 10.75 -15.14
CA ASN A 185 -15.69 10.58 -16.06
C ASN A 185 -16.02 10.95 -17.51
N LYS A 186 -17.30 11.23 -17.85
CA LYS A 186 -17.59 11.87 -19.13
C LYS A 186 -17.05 13.29 -19.02
N ARG A 187 -16.04 13.62 -19.84
CA ARG A 187 -15.68 15.01 -20.13
C ARG A 187 -16.99 15.79 -20.21
N LEU A 188 -17.13 16.81 -19.37
CA LEU A 188 -18.16 17.84 -19.52
C LEU A 188 -17.93 18.49 -20.89
N ASN A 189 -18.39 17.83 -21.95
CA ASN A 189 -18.60 18.41 -23.26
C ASN A 189 -19.80 19.33 -23.07
N LEU A 190 -19.53 20.55 -22.60
CA LEU A 190 -20.44 21.69 -22.71
C LEU A 190 -20.46 22.20 -24.15
N SER A 191 -20.66 21.30 -25.11
CA SER A 191 -20.98 21.63 -26.49
C SER A 191 -22.13 20.75 -26.93
N ASN A 192 -23.22 21.42 -27.31
CA ASN A 192 -24.51 20.90 -27.75
C ASN A 192 -25.45 20.31 -26.68
N THR A 193 -26.23 21.20 -26.08
CA THR A 193 -27.70 21.07 -26.04
C THR A 193 -28.38 22.45 -25.90
N ALA A 194 -28.44 23.17 -27.01
CA ALA A 194 -29.65 23.86 -27.46
C ALA A 194 -29.87 23.37 -28.91
N PRO A 195 -31.09 23.21 -29.46
CA PRO A 195 -32.36 23.82 -29.06
C PRO A 195 -33.57 22.85 -28.91
N LEU A 196 -34.55 23.24 -28.10
CA LEU A 196 -35.98 23.49 -28.41
C LEU A 196 -36.73 23.73 -27.10
#